data_AF-A0A6N8ISR3-F1
#
_entry.id   AF-A0A6N8ISR3-F1
#
_cell.length_a   1.000
_cell.length_b   1.000
_cell.length_c   1.000
_cell.angle_alpha   90.00
_cell.angle_beta   90.00
_cell.angle_gamma   90.00
#
_symmetry.space_group_name_H-M   'P 1'
#
loop_
_entity.id
_entity.type
_entity.pdbx_description
1 polymer ?
#
loop_
_entity_poly.entity_id
_entity_poly.type
_entity_poly.pdbx_seq_one_letter_code
_entity_poly.pdbx_strand_id
1 'polypeptide(L)' 'MKTTLHFEDADGFYEHLLDAHAGLDRDQSELLNARLILLLANQVGDARVLRACVDAAAQGPGVTARPA' A
#
# COMPACT_ATOMS: atom_id res chain seq x y z
N MET A 1 3.56 8.09 -12.60
CA MET A 1 2.56 7.52 -11.67
C MET A 1 2.17 8.62 -10.69
N LYS A 2 0.88 8.91 -10.50
CA LYS A 2 0.44 9.89 -9.50
C LYS A 2 0.44 9.20 -8.13
N THR A 3 1.23 9.70 -7.18
CA THR A 3 1.25 9.25 -5.77
C THR A 3 0.27 10.03 -4.90
N THR A 4 -0.47 10.96 -5.49
CA THR A 4 -1.49 11.77 -4.83
C THR A 4 -2.70 10.88 -4.51
N LEU A 5 -3.10 10.82 -3.24
CA LEU A 5 -4.31 10.12 -2.78
C LEU A 5 -5.53 10.69 -3.52
N HIS A 6 -6.06 9.93 -4.48
CA HIS A 6 -7.37 10.16 -5.10
C HIS A 6 -8.33 9.09 -4.54
N PHE A 7 -8.52 9.10 -3.22
CA PHE A 7 -9.47 8.23 -2.55
C PHE A 7 -10.31 9.13 -1.64
N GLU A 8 -11.60 9.33 -1.99
CA GLU A 8 -12.52 10.13 -1.17
C GLU A 8 -12.72 9.54 0.23
N ASP A 9 -12.41 8.26 0.41
CA ASP A 9 -12.47 7.53 1.70
C ASP A 9 -11.12 6.85 2.04
N ALA A 10 -10.00 7.54 1.77
CA ALA A 10 -8.69 7.04 2.17
C ALA A 10 -8.66 6.76 3.68
N ASP A 11 -9.24 7.66 4.46
CA ASP A 11 -9.29 7.60 5.91
C ASP A 11 -10.05 6.36 6.39
N GLY A 12 -11.24 6.07 5.84
CA GLY A 12 -12.01 4.88 6.20
C GLY A 12 -11.32 3.56 5.83
N PHE A 13 -10.62 3.52 4.69
CA PHE A 13 -9.79 2.36 4.35
C PHE A 13 -8.63 2.16 5.34
N TYR A 14 -7.93 3.24 5.71
CA TYR A 14 -6.83 3.17 6.67
C TYR A 14 -7.31 2.78 8.07
N GLU A 15 -8.45 3.30 8.53
CA GLU A 15 -9.08 2.88 9.79
C GLU A 15 -9.41 1.38 9.77
N HIS A 16 -10.05 0.90 8.69
CA HIS A 16 -10.37 -0.52 8.57
C HIS A 16 -9.12 -1.41 8.55
N LEU A 17 -8.04 -0.96 7.92
CA LEU A 17 -6.76 -1.67 7.92
C LEU A 17 -6.15 -1.71 9.33
N LEU A 18 -6.17 -0.59 10.08
CA LEU A 18 -5.69 -0.53 11.46
C LEU A 18 -6.48 -1.46 12.38
N ASP A 19 -7.81 -1.47 12.26
CA ASP A 19 -8.68 -2.37 13.01
C ASP A 19 -8.37 -3.84 12.69
N ALA A 20 -8.07 -4.17 11.43
CA ALA A 20 -7.67 -5.52 11.04
C ALA A 20 -6.33 -5.95 11.65
N HIS A 21 -5.45 -5.01 11.98
CA HIS A 21 -4.20 -5.26 12.71
C HIS A 21 -4.37 -5.29 14.23
N ALA A 22 -5.50 -4.83 14.77
CA ALA A 22 -5.70 -4.72 16.21
C ALA A 22 -5.65 -6.10 16.89
N GLY A 23 -4.74 -6.24 17.86
CA GLY A 23 -4.54 -7.49 18.61
C GLY A 23 -3.67 -8.54 17.90
N LEU A 24 -3.16 -8.24 16.70
CA LEU A 24 -2.17 -9.09 16.03
C LEU A 24 -0.77 -8.79 16.55
N ASP A 25 0.05 -9.83 16.67
CA ASP A 25 1.50 -9.65 16.82
C ASP A 25 2.13 -9.19 15.49
N ARG A 26 3.44 -8.98 15.52
CA ARG A 26 4.19 -8.52 14.35
C ARG A 26 4.12 -9.52 13.18
N ASP A 27 4.33 -10.80 13.45
CA ASP A 27 4.39 -11.84 12.43
C ASP A 27 3.01 -12.04 11.79
N GLN A 28 1.96 -11.99 12.60
CA GLN A 28 0.57 -12.02 12.16
C GLN A 28 0.20 -10.80 11.31
N SER A 29 0.68 -9.61 11.71
CA SER A 29 0.50 -8.38 10.93
C SER A 29 1.21 -8.46 9.58
N GLU A 30 2.44 -8.97 9.54
CA GLU A 30 3.18 -9.18 8.29
C GLU A 30 2.45 -10.19 7.38
N LEU A 31 1.88 -11.25 7.94
CA LEU A 31 1.08 -12.23 7.21
C LEU A 31 -0.22 -11.64 6.65
N LEU A 32 -0.91 -10.79 7.43
CA LEU A 32 -2.09 -10.06 6.98
C LEU A 32 -1.76 -9.16 5.78
N ASN A 33 -0.67 -8.40 5.87
CA ASN A 33 -0.20 -7.53 4.80
C ASN A 33 0.14 -8.30 3.52
N ALA A 34 0.84 -9.44 3.63
CA ALA A 34 1.15 -10.27 2.48
C ALA A 34 -0.12 -10.79 1.77
N ARG A 35 -1.13 -11.23 2.54
CA ARG A 35 -2.41 -11.68 1.99
C ARG A 35 -3.16 -10.53 1.32
N LEU A 36 -3.21 -9.37 1.96
CA LEU A 36 -3.85 -8.18 1.40
C LEU A 36 -3.23 -7.77 0.07
N ILE A 37 -1.89 -7.74 -0.02
CA ILE A 37 -1.17 -7.43 -1.27
C ILE A 37 -1.55 -8.40 -2.38
N LEU A 38 -1.63 -9.71 -2.11
CA LEU A 38 -2.03 -10.71 -3.11
C LEU A 38 -3.47 -10.52 -3.58
N LEU A 39 -4.40 -10.21 -2.66
CA LEU A 39 -5.79 -9.94 -3.00
C LEU A 39 -5.92 -8.70 -3.89
N LEU A 40 -5.25 -7.60 -3.52
CA LEU A 40 -5.20 -6.37 -4.32
C LEU A 40 -4.56 -6.63 -5.69
N ALA A 41 -3.49 -7.43 -5.74
CA ALA A 41 -2.84 -7.79 -6.99
C ALA A 41 -3.79 -8.56 -7.93
N ASN A 42 -4.60 -9.46 -7.37
CA ASN A 42 -5.61 -10.18 -8.13
C ASN A 42 -6.73 -9.24 -8.63
N GLN A 43 -7.14 -8.23 -7.86
CA GLN A 43 -8.12 -7.24 -8.33
C GLN A 43 -7.57 -6.35 -9.46
N VAL A 44 -6.28 -6.02 -9.43
CA VAL A 44 -5.63 -5.22 -10.49
C VAL A 44 -5.50 -6.01 -11.79
N GLY A 45 -5.13 -7.29 -11.73
CA GLY A 45 -5.09 -8.19 -12.89
C GLY A 45 -4.01 -7.90 -13.96
N ASP A 46 -3.24 -6.81 -13.85
CA ASP A 46 -2.19 -6.42 -14.80
C ASP A 46 -0.79 -6.45 -14.17
N ALA A 47 0.04 -7.40 -14.61
CA ALA A 47 1.41 -7.56 -14.16
C ALA A 47 2.32 -6.34 -14.39
N ARG A 48 2.05 -5.50 -15.40
CA ARG A 48 2.83 -4.27 -15.67
C ARG A 48 2.51 -3.21 -14.63
N VAL A 49 1.23 -3.06 -14.30
CA VAL A 49 0.78 -2.14 -13.24
C VAL A 49 1.36 -2.59 -11.90
N LEU A 50 1.29 -3.88 -11.58
CA LEU A 50 1.86 -4.42 -10.34
C LEU A 50 3.37 -4.19 -10.24
N ARG A 51 4.11 -4.39 -11.33
CA ARG A 51 5.55 -4.10 -11.35
C ARG A 51 5.84 -2.62 -11.11
N ALA A 52 5.11 -1.73 -11.78
CA ALA A 52 5.25 -0.28 -11.57
C ALA A 52 4.92 0.12 -10.12
N CYS A 53 3.92 -0.50 -9.49
CA CYS A 53 3.59 -0.28 -8.08
C CYS A 53 4.73 -0.71 -7.15
N VAL A 54 5.33 -1.90 -7.37
CA VAL A 54 6.46 -2.38 -6.57
C VAL A 54 7.68 -1.48 -6.74
N ASP A 55 8.01 -1.12 -7.97
CA ASP A 55 9.13 -0.21 -8.26
C ASP A 55 8.90 1.15 -7.60
N ALA A 56 7.68 1.69 -7.64
CA ALA A 56 7.32 2.94 -6.98
C ALA A 56 7.43 2.85 -5.44
N ALA A 57 6.96 1.75 -4.84
CA ALA A 57 7.06 1.53 -3.39
C ALA A 57 8.52 1.39 -2.92
N ALA A 58 9.38 0.76 -3.74
CA ALA A 58 10.80 0.59 -3.45
C ALA A 58 11.59 1.92 -3.46
N GLN A 59 11.13 2.93 -4.21
CA GLN A 59 11.76 4.25 -4.24
C GLN A 59 11.42 5.12 -3.02
N GLY A 60 10.55 4.64 -2.11
CA GLY A 60 10.10 5.38 -0.93
C GLY A 60 9.21 6.59 -1.27
N PRO A 61 8.55 7.20 -0.28
CA PRO A 61 7.89 8.49 -0.48
C PRO A 61 8.97 9.48 -0.88
N GLY A 62 8.92 9.96 -2.13
CA GLY A 62 9.98 10.78 -2.71
C GLY A 62 10.41 11.86 -1.72
N VAL A 63 11.66 11.75 -1.24
CA VAL A 63 12.36 12.90 -0.67
C VAL A 63 12.45 13.86 -1.85
N THR A 64 11.51 14.79 -1.93
CA THR A 64 11.64 15.93 -2.82
C THR A 64 12.84 16.67 -2.26
N ALA A 65 13.99 16.48 -2.90
CA ALA A 65 15.18 17.28 -2.68
C ALA A 65 14.74 18.75 -2.71
N ARG A 66 14.77 19.40 -1.55
CA ARG A 66 14.52 20.83 -1.41
C ARG A 66 15.57 21.54 -2.27
N PRO A 67 15.20 22.32 -3.30
CA PRO A 67 16.19 23.10 -4.04
C PRO A 67 16.77 24.15 -3.10
N ALA A 68 18.10 24.28 -3.11
CA ALA A 68 18.85 25.32 -2.43
C ALA A 68 18.62 26.69 -3.09
#